data_AF-A0A1E7GVK0-F1
#
_entry.id   AF-A0A1E7GVK0-F1
#
_cell.length_a   1.000
_cell.length_b   1.000
_cell.length_c   1.000
_cell.angle_alpha   90.00
_cell.angle_beta   90.00
_cell.angle_gamma   90.00
#
_symmetry.space_group_name_H-M   'P 1'
#
loop_
_entity.id
_entity.type
_entity.pdbx_description
1 polymer ?
#
loop_
_entity_poly.entity_id
_entity_poly.type
_entity_poly.pdbx_seq_one_letter_code
_entity_poly.pdbx_strand_id
1 'polypeptide(L)' 'MSDSGILGLTQENFNSYKAKIRKDLERSFGLYALGELAIESVGKRPDTRYGINMDKGKIRIIF' A
#
# COMPACT_ATOMS: atom_id res chain seq x y z
N MET A 1 -2.18 5.86 -17.11
CA MET A 1 -3.18 5.62 -16.05
C MET A 1 -3.98 4.41 -16.50
N SER A 2 -4.26 3.42 -15.63
CA SER A 2 -5.08 2.29 -16.08
C SER A 2 -6.54 2.73 -16.12
N ASP A 3 -7.21 2.49 -17.24
CA ASP A 3 -8.64 2.80 -17.43
C ASP A 3 -9.55 1.91 -16.57
N SER A 4 -8.99 0.86 -15.98
CA SER A 4 -9.61 0.08 -14.94
C SER A 4 -9.25 0.66 -13.56
N GLY A 5 -10.24 1.06 -12.78
CA GLY A 5 -10.05 1.43 -11.38
C GLY A 5 -9.54 0.27 -10.51
N ILE A 6 -9.76 0.34 -9.20
CA ILE A 6 -9.29 -0.68 -8.23
C ILE A 6 -9.74 -2.13 -8.57
N LEU A 7 -10.81 -2.28 -9.37
CA LEU A 7 -11.36 -3.56 -9.77
C LEU A 7 -10.62 -4.25 -10.95
N GLY A 8 -9.75 -3.55 -11.67
CA GLY A 8 -8.95 -4.15 -12.77
C GLY A 8 -7.45 -3.99 -12.56
N LEU A 9 -7.01 -4.17 -11.32
CA LEU A 9 -5.59 -4.18 -11.01
C LEU A 9 -4.92 -5.43 -11.63
N THR A 10 -3.94 -5.21 -12.49
CA THR A 10 -2.96 -6.20 -12.95
C THR A 10 -1.72 -6.12 -12.06
N GLN A 11 -0.86 -7.12 -12.08
CA GLN A 11 0.38 -7.09 -11.28
C GLN A 11 1.26 -5.88 -11.62
N GLU A 12 1.36 -5.53 -12.90
CA GLU A 12 2.16 -4.41 -13.37
C GLU A 12 1.58 -3.07 -12.92
N ASN A 13 0.29 -2.82 -13.19
CA ASN A 13 -0.34 -1.56 -12.81
C ASN A 13 -0.39 -1.40 -11.28
N PHE A 14 -0.59 -2.49 -10.53
CA PHE A 14 -0.61 -2.49 -9.08
C PHE A 14 0.75 -2.08 -8.51
N ASN A 15 1.84 -2.61 -9.06
CA ASN A 15 3.19 -2.23 -8.63
C ASN A 15 3.47 -0.74 -8.91
N SER A 16 3.02 -0.20 -10.04
CA SER A 16 3.11 1.23 -10.33
C SER A 16 2.30 2.08 -9.34
N TYR A 17 1.06 1.69 -9.04
CA TYR A 17 0.22 2.37 -8.05
C TYR A 17 0.83 2.31 -6.65
N LYS A 18 1.31 1.14 -6.22
CA LYS A 18 2.01 0.95 -4.94
C LYS A 18 3.20 1.90 -4.80
N ALA A 19 4.03 2.02 -5.84
CA ALA A 19 5.18 2.92 -5.84
C ALA A 19 4.77 4.41 -5.77
N LYS A 20 3.70 4.80 -6.49
CA LYS A 20 3.15 6.16 -6.41
C LYS A 20 2.65 6.47 -4.99
N ILE A 21 1.82 5.61 -4.41
CA ILE A 21 1.30 5.76 -3.04
C ILE A 21 2.44 5.88 -2.04
N ARG A 22 3.50 5.07 -2.18
CA ARG A 22 4.68 5.17 -1.31
C ARG A 22 5.34 6.56 -1.37
N LYS A 23 5.54 7.12 -2.57
CA LYS A 23 6.11 8.47 -2.73
C LYS A 23 5.19 9.56 -2.13
N ASP A 24 3.88 9.42 -2.31
CA ASP A 24 2.91 10.38 -1.77
C ASP A 24 2.90 10.35 -0.23
N LEU A 25 3.00 9.15 0.37
CA LEU A 25 3.13 8.97 1.81
C LEU A 25 4.46 9.52 2.34
N GLU A 26 5.57 9.26 1.64
CA GLU A 26 6.90 9.77 1.99
C GLU A 26 6.91 11.31 2.03
N ARG A 27 6.34 11.94 1.00
CA ARG A 27 6.26 13.39 0.90
C ARG A 27 5.40 14.01 2.00
N SER A 28 4.33 13.32 2.40
CA SER A 28 3.33 13.87 3.33
C SER A 28 3.71 13.63 4.80
N PHE A 29 4.31 12.48 5.11
CA PHE A 29 4.57 12.03 6.48
C PHE A 29 6.06 11.80 6.80
N GLY A 30 6.94 11.92 5.80
CA GLY A 30 8.36 11.65 5.94
C GLY A 30 8.71 10.16 5.93
N LEU A 31 10.01 9.88 5.91
CA LEU A 31 10.55 8.51 5.82
C LEU A 31 10.18 7.64 7.03
N TYR A 32 10.05 8.22 8.22
CA TYR A 32 9.77 7.46 9.44
C TYR A 32 8.38 6.81 9.41
N ALA A 33 7.38 7.54 8.92
CA ALA A 33 6.00 7.06 8.89
C ALA A 33 5.75 6.02 7.79
N LEU A 34 6.62 5.91 6.79
CA LEU A 34 6.48 4.92 5.71
C LEU A 34 6.45 3.49 6.24
N GLY A 35 7.22 3.17 7.27
CA GLY A 35 7.26 1.82 7.85
C GLY A 35 5.91 1.36 8.40
N GLU A 36 5.05 2.29 8.80
CA GLU A 36 3.74 2.01 9.39
C GLU A 36 2.58 2.18 8.41
N LEU A 37 2.73 3.07 7.43
CA LEU A 37 1.63 3.51 6.53
C LEU A 37 1.73 2.94 5.12
N ALA A 38 2.91 2.52 4.67
CA ALA A 38 3.08 2.02 3.32
C ALA A 38 2.37 0.68 3.11
N ILE A 39 1.91 0.46 1.88
CA ILE A 39 1.51 -0.86 1.43
C ILE A 39 2.77 -1.71 1.31
N GLU A 40 2.82 -2.81 2.03
CA GLU A 40 3.91 -3.76 2.04
C GLU A 40 3.47 -5.10 1.42
N SER A 41 4.44 -5.88 0.96
CA SER A 41 4.22 -7.22 0.43
C SER A 41 4.72 -8.26 1.42
N VAL A 42 3.88 -9.24 1.73
CA VAL A 42 4.18 -10.31 2.69
C VAL A 42 4.02 -11.67 2.03
N GLY A 43 4.97 -12.57 2.28
CA GLY A 43 4.98 -13.92 1.71
C GLY A 43 5.96 -14.06 0.55
N LYS A 44 5.82 -15.16 -0.19
CA LYS A 44 6.64 -15.49 -1.37
C LYS A 44 5.72 -15.75 -2.55
N ARG A 45 6.22 -15.62 -3.79
CA ARG A 45 5.44 -16.02 -4.98
C ARG A 45 5.12 -17.53 -4.92
N PRO A 46 3.93 -17.96 -5.35
CA PRO A 46 2.82 -17.15 -5.88
C PRO A 46 1.95 -16.48 -4.78
N ASP A 47 2.07 -16.90 -3.53
CA ASP A 47 1.22 -16.53 -2.39
C ASP A 47 1.55 -15.16 -1.75
N THR A 48 2.00 -14.19 -2.56
CA THR A 48 2.30 -12.85 -2.07
C THR A 48 1.01 -12.10 -1.75
N ARG A 49 0.89 -11.64 -0.51
CA ARG A 49 -0.22 -10.80 -0.04
C ARG A 49 0.26 -9.35 0.10
N TYR A 50 -0.67 -8.41 -0.01
CA TYR A 50 -0.39 -6.98 0.12
C TYR A 50 -1.30 -6.36 1.17
N GLY A 51 -0.76 -5.44 1.95
CA GLY A 51 -1.51 -4.75 3.00
C GLY A 51 -0.69 -3.67 3.67
N ILE A 52 -1.29 -2.94 4.61
CA ILE A 52 -0.61 -1.92 5.41
C ILE A 52 -0.01 -2.61 6.63
N ASN A 53 1.29 -2.42 6.88
CA ASN A 53 1.98 -3.01 8.03
C ASN A 53 1.77 -2.19 9.31
N MET A 54 0.50 -1.98 9.66
CA MET A 54 0.11 -1.22 10.82
C MET A 54 -0.33 -2.16 11.94
N ASP A 55 0.05 -1.83 13.17
CA ASP A 55 -0.52 -2.47 14.35
C ASP A 55 -2.04 -2.24 14.38
N LYS A 56 -2.81 -3.32 14.51
CA LYS A 56 -4.27 -3.26 14.60
C LYS A 56 -4.74 -2.35 15.74
N GLY A 57 -3.99 -2.25 16.83
CA GLY A 57 -4.30 -1.36 17.96
C GLY A 57 -4.25 0.13 17.61
N LYS A 58 -3.60 0.50 16.50
CA LYS A 58 -3.56 1.87 15.99
C LYS A 58 -4.77 2.22 15.10
N ILE A 59 -5.58 1.23 14.71
CA ILE A 59 -6.76 1.44 13.87
C ILE A 59 -7.96 1.78 14.75
N ARG A 60 -8.58 2.94 14.51
CA ARG A 60 -9.81 3.37 15.19
C ARG A 60 -10.91 3.66 14.19
N ILE A 61 -12.07 3.06 14.41
CA ILE A 61 -13.30 3.39 13.68
C ILE A 61 -13.98 4.54 14.43
N ILE A 62 -14.27 5.63 13.72
CA ILE A 62 -15.01 6.79 14.24
C ILE A 62 -16.39 6.74 13.59
N PHE A 63 -17.44 6.89 14.40
CA PHE A 63 -18.84 6.93 13.97
C PHE A 63 -19.35 8.36 13.89
#